data_AF-A0A1H9L0Y5-F1
#
_entry.id   AF-A0A1H9L0Y5-F1
#
_cell.length_a   1.000
_cell.length_b   1.000
_cell.length_c   1.000
_cell.angle_alpha   90.00
_cell.angle_beta   90.00
_cell.angle_gamma   90.00
#
_symmetry.space_group_name_H-M   'P 1'
#
loop_
_entity.id
_entity.type
_entity.pdbx_description
1 polymer ?
#
loop_
_entity_poly.entity_id
_entity_poly.type
_entity_poly.pdbx_seq_one_letter_code
_entity_poly.pdbx_strand_id
1 'polypeptide(L)'
;MIPRLLCSLLLLSLCACFPEANEDPDRIGPSNSLQAWAENKRFWADKEGNPLLLLGTINQKNLSQSVDVIQQLKELQKAGGNYVCSQIDPFEGTRPEPFARNPLTGQFDLNAPDSLYWSNFHAFLRHAASLDMVVQLELPMADSTQTHELLYNVMAEQALSISQHYRNVLYSIRQLNDQASAPSSLSKLRQLAVRANGQTFTDKYPFRQALPSLPTAGTYTGPVHFSAVDGNDPYDVIKNFNLAAANGYAGLCYASSRSTFEMRGARLASIRAIRTVERYLRFRDLKPAPEVLIGKNAHAFTDDQGNFLFYMPTAGEINVRLPVEDQVPIRVVVVGYLGTQRSELLRPPYGNSFKLFTDEIRGGWMILKREE
;
A
#
# COMPACT_ATOMS: atom_id res chain seq x y z
N MET A 1 16.71 -77.29 -2.71
CA MET A 1 16.71 -76.04 -3.52
C MET A 1 15.51 -75.21 -3.11
N ILE A 2 15.64 -73.88 -3.13
CA ILE A 2 14.69 -72.84 -2.67
C ILE A 2 14.88 -72.45 -1.20
N PRO A 3 15.80 -71.49 -0.95
CA PRO A 3 15.41 -70.32 -0.15
C PRO A 3 16.11 -69.05 -0.67
N ARG A 4 15.46 -68.28 -1.55
CA ARG A 4 15.91 -66.91 -1.89
C ARG A 4 14.79 -65.90 -2.15
N LEU A 5 13.52 -66.26 -2.02
CA LEU A 5 12.40 -65.37 -2.39
C LEU A 5 11.74 -64.60 -1.24
N LEU A 6 12.17 -64.78 0.02
CA LEU A 6 11.49 -64.13 1.16
C LEU A 6 12.14 -62.83 1.67
N CYS A 7 13.36 -62.47 1.23
CA CYS A 7 14.02 -61.25 1.71
C CYS A 7 13.68 -59.98 0.93
N SER A 8 13.02 -60.06 -0.22
CA SER A 8 12.75 -58.88 -1.06
C SER A 8 11.42 -58.17 -0.76
N LEU A 9 10.54 -58.77 0.04
CA LEU A 9 9.22 -58.18 0.37
C LEU A 9 9.20 -57.39 1.68
N LEU A 10 10.24 -57.49 2.53
CA LEU A 10 10.29 -56.73 3.79
C LEU A 10 10.97 -55.35 3.66
N LEU A 11 11.67 -55.07 2.56
CA LEU A 11 12.39 -53.81 2.32
C LEU A 11 11.56 -52.73 1.62
N LEU A 12 10.34 -53.04 1.17
CA LEU A 12 9.40 -52.07 0.58
C LEU A 12 8.41 -51.46 1.60
N SER A 13 8.43 -51.91 2.86
CA SER A 13 7.47 -51.48 3.90
C SER A 13 7.98 -50.32 4.78
N LEU A 14 9.21 -49.83 4.60
CA LEU A 14 9.81 -48.80 5.46
C LEU A 14 9.83 -47.38 4.85
N CYS A 15 9.26 -47.17 3.66
CA CYS A 15 9.17 -45.83 3.03
C CYS A 15 7.77 -45.19 3.09
N ALA A 16 6.79 -45.79 3.76
CA ALA A 16 5.39 -45.32 3.75
C ALA A 16 4.97 -44.45 4.94
N CYS A 17 5.91 -43.98 5.78
CA CYS A 17 5.62 -43.02 6.85
C CYS A 17 6.53 -41.80 6.77
N PHE A 18 6.66 -41.20 5.59
CA PHE A 18 6.75 -39.75 5.58
C PHE A 18 5.31 -39.26 5.65
N PRO A 19 4.92 -38.40 6.62
CA PRO A 19 3.67 -37.69 6.48
C PRO A 19 3.74 -37.02 5.12
N GLU A 20 2.83 -37.43 4.24
CA GLU A 20 2.48 -36.69 3.03
C GLU A 20 2.45 -35.24 3.49
N ALA A 21 3.41 -34.44 3.00
CA ALA A 21 3.50 -33.05 3.38
C ALA A 21 2.13 -32.50 3.03
N ASN A 22 1.28 -32.27 4.05
CA ASN A 22 -0.02 -31.67 3.89
C ASN A 22 0.22 -30.53 2.92
N GLU A 23 -0.33 -30.66 1.71
CA GLU A 23 -0.41 -29.51 0.82
C GLU A 23 -1.20 -28.53 1.64
N ASP A 24 -0.48 -27.62 2.29
CA ASP A 24 -1.09 -26.55 3.04
C ASP A 24 -2.04 -25.91 2.03
N PRO A 25 -3.37 -25.96 2.26
CA PRO A 25 -4.33 -25.40 1.32
C PRO A 25 -4.09 -23.89 1.14
N ASP A 26 -3.31 -23.28 2.05
CA ASP A 26 -2.84 -21.89 1.97
C ASP A 26 -1.49 -21.76 1.19
N ARG A 27 -0.88 -22.86 0.72
CA ARG A 27 0.31 -22.85 -0.15
C ARG A 27 -0.08 -22.43 -1.56
N ILE A 28 -0.23 -21.13 -1.69
CA ILE A 28 -0.49 -20.44 -2.92
C ILE A 28 0.79 -20.53 -3.80
N GLY A 29 0.82 -21.47 -4.76
CA GLY A 29 2.01 -21.84 -5.56
C GLY A 29 2.72 -20.69 -6.32
N PRO A 30 3.96 -20.93 -6.81
CA PRO A 30 4.83 -19.90 -7.36
C PRO A 30 4.43 -19.51 -8.79
N SER A 31 3.93 -18.27 -9.00
CA SER A 31 4.07 -17.46 -10.24
C SER A 31 3.18 -16.21 -10.32
N ASN A 32 2.39 -15.83 -9.30
CA ASN A 32 1.45 -14.70 -9.44
C ASN A 32 1.66 -13.62 -8.36
N SER A 33 2.89 -13.11 -8.20
CA SER A 33 3.11 -11.88 -7.44
C SER A 33 2.44 -10.70 -8.15
N LEU A 34 2.07 -9.66 -7.40
CA LEU A 34 1.46 -8.44 -7.95
C LEU A 34 2.35 -7.85 -9.05
N GLN A 35 1.81 -7.68 -10.26
CA GLN A 35 2.57 -7.18 -11.41
C GLN A 35 2.22 -5.73 -11.69
N ALA A 36 3.14 -5.01 -12.36
CA ALA A 36 2.77 -3.74 -12.99
C ALA A 36 1.73 -4.00 -14.09
N TRP A 37 0.76 -3.09 -14.22
CA TRP A 37 -0.26 -3.15 -15.24
C TRP A 37 0.35 -2.97 -16.64
N ALA A 38 -0.08 -3.80 -17.60
CA ALA A 38 0.60 -3.94 -18.88
C ALA A 38 0.48 -2.67 -19.74
N GLU A 39 -0.69 -2.05 -19.76
CA GLU A 39 -1.05 -0.89 -20.56
C GLU A 39 -0.45 0.40 -19.97
N ASN A 40 -0.38 0.49 -18.65
CA ASN A 40 0.27 1.59 -17.96
C ASN A 40 0.99 1.08 -16.71
N LYS A 41 2.29 0.83 -16.87
CA LYS A 41 3.17 0.29 -15.83
C LYS A 41 3.30 1.19 -14.59
N ARG A 42 2.73 2.40 -14.60
CA ARG A 42 2.61 3.25 -13.41
C ARG A 42 1.64 2.70 -12.37
N PHE A 43 0.77 1.76 -12.73
CA PHE A 43 -0.20 1.14 -11.84
C PHE A 43 0.10 -0.33 -11.61
N TRP A 44 -0.42 -0.86 -10.50
CA TRP A 44 -0.43 -2.31 -10.26
C TRP A 44 -1.55 -2.97 -11.07
N ALA A 45 -1.44 -4.25 -11.32
CA ALA A 45 -2.49 -5.11 -11.83
C ALA A 45 -3.02 -6.02 -10.73
N ASP A 46 -4.33 -6.21 -10.66
CA ASP A 46 -4.94 -7.28 -9.88
C ASP A 46 -4.70 -8.65 -10.55
N LYS A 47 -5.24 -9.71 -9.94
CA LYS A 47 -5.07 -11.09 -10.44
C LYS A 47 -5.77 -11.33 -11.79
N GLU A 48 -6.73 -10.50 -12.17
CA GLU A 48 -7.41 -10.49 -13.47
C GLU A 48 -6.69 -9.63 -14.52
N GLY A 49 -5.64 -8.89 -14.14
CA GLY A 49 -4.90 -8.00 -15.02
C GLY A 49 -5.47 -6.58 -15.11
N ASN A 50 -6.47 -6.22 -14.29
CA ASN A 50 -7.04 -4.88 -14.25
C ASN A 50 -6.24 -3.94 -13.35
N PRO A 51 -6.32 -2.62 -13.52
CA PRO A 51 -5.49 -1.70 -12.76
C PRO A 51 -5.97 -1.61 -11.33
N LEU A 52 -5.02 -1.67 -10.41
CA LEU A 52 -5.23 -1.70 -8.98
C LEU A 52 -4.60 -0.48 -8.32
N LEU A 53 -5.44 0.30 -7.63
CA LEU A 53 -5.01 1.32 -6.69
C LEU A 53 -4.89 0.70 -5.29
N LEU A 54 -3.68 0.76 -4.73
CA LEU A 54 -3.38 0.30 -3.38
C LEU A 54 -3.62 1.42 -2.37
N LEU A 55 -4.53 1.22 -1.42
CA LEU A 55 -4.90 2.19 -0.39
C LEU A 55 -4.72 1.58 0.99
N GLY A 56 -3.91 2.22 1.82
CA GLY A 56 -3.46 1.67 3.07
C GLY A 56 -3.29 2.68 4.20
N THR A 57 -3.17 2.13 5.40
CA THR A 57 -2.79 2.86 6.60
C THR A 57 -1.95 1.94 7.49
N ILE A 58 -0.96 2.52 8.15
CA ILE A 58 -0.24 1.86 9.24
C ILE A 58 -0.44 2.65 10.52
N ASN A 59 -0.69 1.94 11.62
CA ASN A 59 -0.75 2.54 12.96
C ASN A 59 0.55 2.35 13.73
N GLN A 60 1.36 1.39 13.32
CA GLN A 60 2.70 1.12 13.84
C GLN A 60 3.58 0.59 12.71
N LYS A 61 4.90 0.76 12.83
CA LYS A 61 5.85 0.30 11.82
C LYS A 61 5.93 -1.22 11.79
N ASN A 62 6.19 -1.89 12.92
CA ASN A 62 6.19 -3.35 12.98
C ASN A 62 4.77 -3.93 13.17
N LEU A 63 3.90 -3.70 12.18
CA LEU A 63 2.47 -4.07 12.21
C LEU A 63 2.24 -5.54 12.54
N SER A 64 3.14 -6.42 12.08
CA SER A 64 3.06 -7.86 12.34
C SER A 64 3.06 -8.26 13.81
N GLN A 65 3.58 -7.40 14.69
CA GLN A 65 3.66 -7.65 16.13
C GLN A 65 2.56 -6.92 16.93
N SER A 66 1.57 -6.29 16.27
CA SER A 66 0.44 -5.67 16.98
C SER A 66 -0.50 -6.72 17.54
N VAL A 67 -0.93 -6.50 18.79
CA VAL A 67 -1.93 -7.32 19.47
C VAL A 67 -3.32 -7.24 18.82
N ASP A 68 -3.61 -6.15 18.09
CA ASP A 68 -4.90 -5.88 17.44
C ASP A 68 -4.82 -5.95 15.90
N VAL A 69 -3.74 -6.51 15.33
CA VAL A 69 -3.46 -6.44 13.88
C VAL A 69 -4.61 -6.95 13.03
N ILE A 70 -5.25 -8.07 13.42
CA ILE A 70 -6.38 -8.65 12.68
C ILE A 70 -7.58 -7.68 12.65
N GLN A 71 -7.85 -7.01 13.77
CA GLN A 71 -8.93 -6.02 13.85
C GLN A 71 -8.60 -4.80 12.99
N GLN A 72 -7.34 -4.34 12.98
CA GLN A 72 -6.90 -3.25 12.10
C GLN A 72 -7.08 -3.60 10.62
N LEU A 73 -6.70 -4.82 10.20
CA LEU A 73 -6.88 -5.27 8.81
C LEU A 73 -8.36 -5.30 8.42
N LYS A 74 -9.25 -5.83 9.28
CA LYS A 74 -10.69 -5.86 9.00
C LYS A 74 -11.31 -4.47 8.86
N GLU A 75 -10.92 -3.53 9.72
CA GLU A 75 -11.40 -2.15 9.64
C GLU A 75 -10.92 -1.45 8.36
N LEU A 76 -9.66 -1.66 7.99
CA LEU A 76 -9.11 -1.16 6.75
C LEU A 76 -9.85 -1.74 5.53
N GLN A 77 -10.09 -3.05 5.51
CA GLN A 77 -10.87 -3.71 4.45
C GLN A 77 -12.27 -3.11 4.34
N LYS A 78 -12.95 -2.91 5.48
CA LYS A 78 -14.29 -2.32 5.54
C LYS A 78 -14.32 -0.87 5.03
N ALA A 79 -13.23 -0.13 5.17
CA ALA A 79 -13.07 1.20 4.58
C ALA A 79 -12.77 1.16 3.06
N GLY A 80 -12.50 -0.01 2.50
CA GLY A 80 -12.10 -0.21 1.11
C GLY A 80 -10.58 -0.15 0.89
N GLY A 81 -9.79 -0.21 1.97
CA GLY A 81 -8.35 -0.37 1.87
C GLY A 81 -7.96 -1.81 1.55
N ASN A 82 -6.84 -1.96 0.87
CA ASN A 82 -6.33 -3.23 0.34
C ASN A 82 -4.79 -3.29 0.45
N TYR A 83 -4.20 -2.45 1.28
CA TYR A 83 -2.76 -2.28 1.35
C TYR A 83 -2.27 -1.97 2.76
N VAL A 84 -1.21 -2.63 3.22
CA VAL A 84 -0.55 -2.31 4.48
C VAL A 84 0.96 -2.35 4.31
N CYS A 85 1.67 -1.55 5.10
CA CYS A 85 3.11 -1.65 5.23
C CYS A 85 3.47 -2.26 6.60
N SER A 86 4.47 -3.12 6.65
CA SER A 86 5.06 -3.61 7.90
C SER A 86 6.58 -3.58 7.79
N GLN A 87 7.20 -2.81 8.67
CA GLN A 87 8.64 -2.82 8.89
C GLN A 87 9.02 -4.02 9.74
N ILE A 88 9.99 -4.79 9.28
CA ILE A 88 10.59 -5.85 10.07
C ILE A 88 11.70 -5.22 10.90
N ASP A 89 11.46 -5.02 12.20
CA ASP A 89 12.35 -4.27 13.09
C ASP A 89 12.58 -5.05 14.41
N PRO A 90 13.84 -5.40 14.76
CA PRO A 90 14.19 -6.12 15.98
C PRO A 90 14.10 -5.28 17.26
N PHE A 91 14.02 -3.95 17.14
CA PHE A 91 14.13 -3.02 18.27
C PHE A 91 12.84 -2.24 18.54
N GLU A 92 11.90 -2.22 17.60
CA GLU A 92 10.62 -1.57 17.81
C GLU A 92 9.55 -2.50 18.40
N GLY A 93 9.11 -2.16 19.61
CA GLY A 93 7.94 -2.75 20.27
C GLY A 93 8.20 -3.20 21.71
N THR A 94 7.13 -3.57 22.40
CA THR A 94 7.24 -4.50 23.54
C THR A 94 7.31 -5.91 22.97
N ARG A 95 8.09 -6.81 23.59
CA ARG A 95 8.30 -8.23 23.22
C ARG A 95 7.14 -8.87 22.44
N PRO A 96 7.42 -9.80 21.49
CA PRO A 96 8.64 -10.60 21.38
C PRO A 96 9.78 -9.96 20.57
N GLU A 97 11.00 -10.44 20.78
CA GLU A 97 12.17 -10.10 19.95
C GLU A 97 12.34 -11.19 18.87
N PRO A 98 12.98 -10.93 17.72
CA PRO A 98 13.07 -11.91 16.63
C PRO A 98 14.00 -13.11 16.91
N PHE A 99 14.93 -12.95 17.85
CA PHE A 99 15.85 -14.00 18.29
C PHE A 99 16.00 -13.96 19.81
N ALA A 100 16.32 -15.10 20.41
CA ALA A 100 16.69 -15.17 21.81
C ALA A 100 17.96 -14.35 22.07
N ARG A 101 18.12 -13.84 23.30
CA ARG A 101 19.37 -13.22 23.75
C ARG A 101 20.23 -14.21 24.51
N ASN A 102 21.52 -14.21 24.24
CA ASN A 102 22.49 -14.92 25.04
C ASN A 102 22.48 -14.33 26.47
N PRO A 103 22.29 -15.14 27.52
CA PRO A 103 22.13 -14.64 28.89
C PRO A 103 23.39 -14.00 29.47
N LEU A 104 24.58 -14.31 28.91
CA LEU A 104 25.86 -13.79 29.39
C LEU A 104 26.24 -12.48 28.69
N THR A 105 26.01 -12.38 27.38
CA THR A 105 26.44 -11.22 26.57
C THR A 105 25.32 -10.22 26.29
N GLY A 106 24.05 -10.63 26.46
CA GLY A 106 22.88 -9.85 26.08
C GLY A 106 22.68 -9.67 24.57
N GLN A 107 23.56 -10.23 23.74
CA GLN A 107 23.47 -10.17 22.28
C GLN A 107 22.48 -11.19 21.74
N PHE A 108 21.95 -10.97 20.54
CA PHE A 108 21.09 -11.94 19.87
C PHE A 108 21.85 -13.21 19.51
N ASP A 109 21.26 -14.36 19.82
CA ASP A 109 21.65 -15.67 19.28
C ASP A 109 20.88 -15.92 17.99
N LEU A 110 21.55 -15.65 16.86
CA LEU A 110 20.95 -15.75 15.52
C LEU A 110 20.59 -17.20 15.12
N ASN A 111 21.03 -18.20 15.89
CA ASN A 111 20.63 -19.60 15.69
C ASN A 111 19.39 -20.00 16.49
N ALA A 112 18.86 -19.10 17.31
CA ALA A 112 17.71 -19.32 18.18
C ALA A 112 16.58 -18.33 17.84
N PRO A 113 15.88 -18.49 16.69
CA PRO A 113 14.74 -17.65 16.34
C PRO A 113 13.62 -17.78 17.38
N ASP A 114 13.02 -16.65 17.76
CA ASP A 114 11.91 -16.65 18.72
C ASP A 114 10.63 -17.14 18.04
N SER A 115 10.07 -18.24 18.54
CA SER A 115 8.89 -18.86 17.92
C SER A 115 7.67 -17.94 17.92
N LEU A 116 7.51 -17.10 18.95
CA LEU A 116 6.34 -16.23 19.07
C LEU A 116 6.41 -15.11 18.03
N TYR A 117 7.54 -14.40 17.92
CA TYR A 117 7.75 -13.34 16.94
C TYR A 117 7.44 -13.81 15.51
N TRP A 118 8.03 -14.93 15.11
CA TRP A 118 7.86 -15.45 13.74
C TRP A 118 6.48 -16.07 13.52
N SER A 119 5.85 -16.64 14.56
CA SER A 119 4.46 -17.09 14.47
C SER A 119 3.47 -15.93 14.29
N ASN A 120 3.68 -14.79 14.97
CA ASN A 120 2.90 -13.57 14.78
C ASN A 120 3.05 -13.05 13.35
N PHE A 121 4.29 -13.02 12.85
CA PHE A 121 4.57 -12.61 11.48
C PHE A 121 3.87 -13.50 10.44
N HIS A 122 3.94 -14.82 10.61
CA HIS A 122 3.24 -15.77 9.73
C HIS A 122 1.72 -15.59 9.81
N ALA A 123 1.15 -15.47 11.01
CA ALA A 123 -0.28 -15.25 11.21
C ALA A 123 -0.75 -13.95 10.55
N PHE A 124 0.03 -12.88 10.67
CA PHE A 124 -0.23 -11.60 10.00
C PHE A 124 -0.34 -11.76 8.48
N LEU A 125 0.64 -12.40 7.83
CA LEU A 125 0.63 -12.61 6.38
C LEU A 125 -0.56 -13.45 5.93
N ARG A 126 -0.87 -14.53 6.65
CA ARG A 126 -2.04 -15.37 6.38
C ARG A 126 -3.35 -14.60 6.49
N HIS A 127 -3.50 -13.78 7.53
CA HIS A 127 -4.70 -12.96 7.68
C HIS A 127 -4.81 -11.90 6.59
N ALA A 128 -3.71 -11.22 6.24
CA ALA A 128 -3.70 -10.28 5.14
C ALA A 128 -4.10 -10.94 3.81
N ALA A 129 -3.56 -12.13 3.51
CA ALA A 129 -3.93 -12.91 2.33
C ALA A 129 -5.41 -13.29 2.32
N SER A 130 -5.96 -13.74 3.46
CA SER A 130 -7.38 -14.08 3.58
C SER A 130 -8.33 -12.90 3.37
N LEU A 131 -7.82 -11.67 3.50
CA LEU A 131 -8.55 -10.42 3.30
C LEU A 131 -8.23 -9.74 1.96
N ASP A 132 -7.49 -10.42 1.08
CA ASP A 132 -7.01 -9.88 -0.21
C ASP A 132 -6.24 -8.55 -0.06
N MET A 133 -5.45 -8.46 1.01
CA MET A 133 -4.63 -7.28 1.30
C MET A 133 -3.21 -7.46 0.80
N VAL A 134 -2.70 -6.48 0.08
CA VAL A 134 -1.28 -6.41 -0.27
C VAL A 134 -0.47 -5.94 0.94
N VAL A 135 0.61 -6.63 1.24
CA VAL A 135 1.56 -6.32 2.32
C VAL A 135 2.86 -5.84 1.70
N GLN A 136 3.21 -4.57 1.90
CA GLN A 136 4.58 -4.10 1.74
C GLN A 136 5.39 -4.51 2.97
N LEU A 137 6.40 -5.34 2.78
CA LEU A 137 7.42 -5.63 3.77
C LEU A 137 8.59 -4.70 3.57
N GLU A 138 8.81 -3.81 4.54
CA GLU A 138 10.04 -3.03 4.63
C GLU A 138 11.10 -3.91 5.30
N LEU A 139 12.01 -4.43 4.46
CA LEU A 139 13.13 -5.23 4.94
C LEU A 139 14.10 -4.31 5.69
N PRO A 140 14.63 -4.75 6.85
CA PRO A 140 15.53 -3.93 7.60
C PRO A 140 16.83 -3.77 6.83
N MET A 141 17.43 -2.61 6.96
CA MET A 141 18.78 -2.36 6.48
C MET A 141 19.67 -1.98 7.64
N ALA A 142 20.89 -2.53 7.59
CA ALA A 142 21.96 -2.04 8.44
C ALA A 142 22.12 -0.54 8.20
N ASP A 143 22.12 0.24 9.29
CA ASP A 143 22.71 1.57 9.24
C ASP A 143 24.23 1.43 9.02
N SER A 144 24.94 2.54 8.83
CA SER A 144 26.38 2.52 8.58
C SER A 144 27.22 1.97 9.75
N THR A 145 26.62 1.54 10.85
CA THR A 145 27.32 0.86 11.94
C THR A 145 27.30 -0.65 11.70
N GLN A 146 28.48 -1.24 11.50
CA GLN A 146 28.66 -2.68 11.24
C GLN A 146 28.00 -3.59 12.31
N THR A 147 27.66 -3.04 13.48
CA THR A 147 27.21 -3.77 14.67
C THR A 147 25.93 -4.59 14.49
N HIS A 148 25.06 -4.25 13.53
CA HIS A 148 23.78 -4.95 13.32
C HIS A 148 23.59 -5.59 11.95
N GLU A 149 24.61 -5.55 11.07
CA GLU A 149 24.45 -6.02 9.68
C GLU A 149 24.08 -7.51 9.61
N LEU A 150 24.75 -8.35 10.40
CA LEU A 150 24.48 -9.78 10.41
C LEU A 150 23.06 -10.09 10.90
N LEU A 151 22.61 -9.43 11.98
CA LEU A 151 21.25 -9.56 12.50
C LEU A 151 20.22 -9.25 11.41
N TYR A 152 20.33 -8.10 10.76
CA TYR A 152 19.37 -7.69 9.73
C TYR A 152 19.36 -8.60 8.51
N ASN A 153 20.52 -9.11 8.10
CA ASN A 153 20.61 -10.10 7.02
C ASN A 153 19.87 -11.40 7.38
N VAL A 154 20.10 -11.95 8.58
CA VAL A 154 19.41 -13.18 9.03
C VAL A 154 17.91 -12.92 9.18
N MET A 155 17.50 -11.77 9.71
CA MET A 155 16.08 -11.38 9.76
C MET A 155 15.44 -11.29 8.39
N ALA A 156 16.11 -10.67 7.42
CA ALA A 156 15.58 -10.55 6.06
C ALA A 156 15.48 -11.92 5.39
N GLU A 157 16.48 -12.79 5.55
CA GLU A 157 16.44 -14.17 5.04
C GLU A 157 15.29 -14.97 5.66
N GLN A 158 15.07 -14.85 6.97
CA GLN A 158 13.96 -15.51 7.67
C GLN A 158 12.59 -14.94 7.25
N ALA A 159 12.47 -13.61 7.12
CA ALA A 159 11.23 -12.98 6.67
C ALA A 159 10.91 -13.41 5.23
N LEU A 160 11.91 -13.47 4.35
CA LEU A 160 11.75 -13.92 2.96
C LEU A 160 11.40 -15.40 2.87
N SER A 161 12.02 -16.26 3.67
CA SER A 161 11.72 -17.70 3.67
C SER A 161 10.26 -17.99 4.06
N ILE A 162 9.69 -17.17 4.93
CA ILE A 162 8.27 -17.23 5.32
C ILE A 162 7.39 -16.59 4.25
N SER A 163 7.72 -15.38 3.80
CA SER A 163 6.84 -14.55 2.95
C SER A 163 6.81 -14.95 1.47
N GLN A 164 7.80 -15.68 0.96
CA GLN A 164 7.84 -16.19 -0.41
C GLN A 164 6.64 -17.09 -0.79
N HIS A 165 5.90 -17.59 0.20
CA HIS A 165 4.70 -18.40 0.00
C HIS A 165 3.43 -17.58 -0.20
N TYR A 166 3.51 -16.24 -0.09
CA TYR A 166 2.40 -15.32 -0.17
C TYR A 166 2.49 -14.45 -1.43
N ARG A 167 1.44 -14.47 -2.26
CA ARG A 167 1.38 -13.70 -3.53
C ARG A 167 1.17 -12.20 -3.33
N ASN A 168 0.53 -11.85 -2.22
CA ASN A 168 0.14 -10.51 -1.85
C ASN A 168 1.27 -9.74 -1.13
N VAL A 169 2.53 -10.17 -1.26
CA VAL A 169 3.67 -9.51 -0.61
C VAL A 169 4.49 -8.74 -1.64
N LEU A 170 4.74 -7.46 -1.32
CA LEU A 170 5.71 -6.61 -2.00
C LEU A 170 6.89 -6.37 -1.07
N TYR A 171 8.09 -6.22 -1.63
CA TYR A 171 9.28 -5.92 -0.84
C TYR A 171 9.77 -4.51 -1.12
N SER A 172 9.87 -3.71 -0.07
CA SER A 172 10.52 -2.41 -0.12
C SER A 172 11.86 -2.51 0.60
N ILE A 173 12.91 -2.02 -0.05
CA ILE A 173 14.24 -1.96 0.51
C ILE A 173 14.54 -0.49 0.77
N ARG A 174 14.53 -0.10 2.04
CA ARG A 174 14.60 1.30 2.46
C ARG A 174 16.00 1.87 2.25
N GLN A 175 16.22 2.63 1.18
CA GLN A 175 17.49 3.32 0.99
C GLN A 175 17.62 4.46 2.02
N LEU A 176 18.44 4.25 3.05
CA LEU A 176 18.52 5.15 4.21
C LEU A 176 19.13 6.53 3.92
N ASN A 177 19.79 6.75 2.77
CA ASN A 177 20.21 8.07 2.25
C ASN A 177 20.72 7.94 0.80
N ASP A 178 20.51 8.96 -0.04
CA ASP A 178 20.96 9.02 -1.44
C ASP A 178 22.49 9.17 -1.62
N GLN A 179 23.23 9.41 -0.53
CA GLN A 179 24.64 9.85 -0.58
C GLN A 179 25.67 8.74 -0.28
N ALA A 180 25.25 7.53 0.05
CA ALA A 180 26.17 6.42 0.28
C ALA A 180 26.12 5.45 -0.90
N SER A 181 27.30 5.07 -1.42
CA SER A 181 27.46 3.92 -2.31
C SER A 181 26.67 2.75 -1.75
N ALA A 182 25.78 2.18 -2.56
CA ALA A 182 24.90 1.10 -2.12
C ALA A 182 25.74 -0.01 -1.46
N PRO A 183 25.61 -0.27 -0.15
CA PRO A 183 26.38 -1.32 0.50
C PRO A 183 26.12 -2.65 -0.21
N SER A 184 27.10 -3.56 -0.21
CA SER A 184 26.98 -4.91 -0.79
C SER A 184 25.71 -5.64 -0.33
N SER A 185 25.27 -5.37 0.90
CA SER A 185 24.04 -5.88 1.51
C SER A 185 22.76 -5.48 0.73
N LEU A 186 22.70 -4.30 0.11
CA LEU A 186 21.56 -3.91 -0.75
C LEU A 186 21.43 -4.82 -1.98
N SER A 187 22.55 -5.13 -2.62
CA SER A 187 22.56 -6.01 -3.79
C SER A 187 22.13 -7.43 -3.40
N LYS A 188 22.57 -7.91 -2.23
CA LYS A 188 22.16 -9.19 -1.66
C LYS A 188 20.66 -9.21 -1.36
N LEU A 189 20.13 -8.21 -0.65
CA LEU A 189 18.70 -8.13 -0.33
C LEU A 189 17.82 -8.04 -1.59
N ARG A 190 18.25 -7.28 -2.60
CA ARG A 190 17.56 -7.26 -3.91
C ARG A 190 17.55 -8.63 -4.57
N GLN A 191 18.69 -9.31 -4.61
CA GLN A 191 18.77 -10.65 -5.17
C GLN A 191 17.88 -11.64 -4.40
N LEU A 192 17.86 -11.55 -3.07
CA LEU A 192 17.02 -12.40 -2.22
C LEU A 192 15.52 -12.13 -2.45
N ALA A 193 15.11 -10.86 -2.52
CA ALA A 193 13.72 -10.49 -2.80
C ALA A 193 13.28 -10.93 -4.21
N VAL A 194 14.15 -10.79 -5.22
CA VAL A 194 13.91 -11.32 -6.57
C VAL A 194 13.79 -12.84 -6.56
N ARG A 195 14.64 -13.56 -5.79
CA ARG A 195 14.54 -15.02 -5.62
C ARG A 195 13.25 -15.45 -4.92
N ALA A 196 12.75 -14.63 -4.00
CA ALA A 196 11.47 -14.85 -3.33
C ALA A 196 10.25 -14.55 -4.24
N ASN A 197 10.45 -14.43 -5.56
CA ASN A 197 9.45 -14.04 -6.57
C ASN A 197 8.77 -12.70 -6.27
N GLY A 198 9.40 -11.87 -5.45
CA GLY A 198 8.90 -10.58 -5.04
C GLY A 198 9.16 -9.50 -6.06
N GLN A 199 8.19 -8.62 -6.25
CA GLN A 199 8.47 -7.33 -6.86
C GLN A 199 9.15 -6.43 -5.82
N THR A 200 10.38 -6.03 -6.11
CA THR A 200 11.07 -5.00 -5.35
C THR A 200 10.73 -3.64 -5.92
N PHE A 201 10.40 -2.69 -5.05
CA PHE A 201 10.35 -1.29 -5.42
C PHE A 201 11.10 -0.45 -4.39
N THR A 202 11.50 0.75 -4.80
CA THR A 202 12.15 1.69 -3.89
C THR A 202 11.18 2.82 -3.62
N ASP A 203 10.83 3.02 -2.35
CA ASP A 203 10.17 4.24 -1.93
C ASP A 203 11.14 5.42 -2.10
N LYS A 204 10.93 6.23 -3.14
CA LYS A 204 11.85 7.31 -3.51
C LYS A 204 11.77 8.54 -2.62
N TYR A 205 10.76 8.65 -1.77
CA TYR A 205 10.51 9.86 -1.00
C TYR A 205 10.52 9.54 0.49
N PRO A 206 11.68 9.62 1.16
CA PRO A 206 11.73 9.55 2.59
C PRO A 206 10.93 10.71 3.18
N PHE A 207 9.85 10.34 3.86
CA PHE A 207 9.22 11.02 4.98
C PHE A 207 9.62 12.49 5.19
N ARG A 208 8.84 13.45 4.65
CA ARG A 208 8.61 14.85 5.14
C ARG A 208 8.40 15.93 4.07
N GLN A 209 8.49 15.64 2.78
CA GLN A 209 8.36 16.69 1.76
C GLN A 209 6.92 16.89 1.29
N ALA A 210 6.59 18.11 0.83
CA ALA A 210 5.38 18.42 0.10
C ALA A 210 5.17 17.42 -1.03
N LEU A 211 3.91 17.16 -1.43
CA LEU A 211 3.57 16.18 -2.45
C LEU A 211 4.51 16.33 -3.66
N PRO A 212 5.40 15.36 -3.92
CA PRO A 212 6.35 15.51 -5.00
C PRO A 212 5.57 15.50 -6.31
N SER A 213 6.02 16.34 -7.26
CA SER A 213 5.53 16.22 -8.62
C SER A 213 5.77 14.78 -9.07
N LEU A 214 4.75 14.18 -9.68
CA LEU A 214 4.95 12.87 -10.28
C LEU A 214 6.11 12.95 -11.28
N PRO A 215 6.94 11.90 -11.36
CA PRO A 215 7.94 11.81 -12.40
C PRO A 215 7.30 12.04 -13.77
N THR A 216 7.94 12.84 -14.62
CA THR A 216 7.50 13.04 -16.00
C THR A 216 7.40 11.71 -16.73
N ALA A 217 6.39 11.57 -17.60
CA ALA A 217 6.21 10.40 -18.43
C ALA A 217 7.51 10.09 -19.20
N GLY A 218 8.04 8.87 -19.03
CA GLY A 218 9.30 8.42 -19.66
C GLY A 218 10.50 8.26 -18.71
N THR A 219 10.51 8.86 -17.52
CA THR A 219 11.63 8.71 -16.56
C THR A 219 11.51 7.52 -15.63
N TYR A 220 10.34 6.88 -15.59
CA TYR A 220 10.03 5.81 -14.64
C TYR A 220 9.21 4.71 -15.30
N THR A 221 9.56 3.46 -15.01
CA THR A 221 9.07 2.26 -15.70
C THR A 221 8.14 1.39 -14.87
N GLY A 222 7.80 1.79 -13.63
CA GLY A 222 6.99 0.98 -12.72
C GLY A 222 6.02 1.79 -11.85
N PRO A 223 5.32 1.11 -10.92
CA PRO A 223 4.38 1.77 -10.03
C PRO A 223 5.06 2.69 -9.01
N VAL A 224 4.44 3.84 -8.74
CA VAL A 224 4.95 4.81 -7.78
C VAL A 224 4.07 4.79 -6.53
N HIS A 225 4.72 4.68 -5.37
CA HIS A 225 4.06 4.69 -4.07
C HIS A 225 4.29 6.01 -3.35
N PHE A 226 3.34 6.39 -2.51
CA PHE A 226 3.44 7.54 -1.62
C PHE A 226 3.03 7.15 -0.21
N SER A 227 3.96 7.35 0.72
CA SER A 227 3.70 7.22 2.14
C SER A 227 3.38 8.60 2.72
N ALA A 228 2.10 8.85 3.01
CA ALA A 228 1.63 10.09 3.61
C ALA A 228 2.02 10.12 5.09
N VAL A 229 3.08 10.85 5.41
CA VAL A 229 3.61 10.92 6.76
C VAL A 229 2.88 11.96 7.58
N ASP A 230 2.65 11.63 8.85
CA ASP A 230 2.19 12.58 9.85
C ASP A 230 3.06 13.84 9.87
N GLY A 231 2.48 14.95 9.37
CA GLY A 231 2.97 16.29 9.61
C GLY A 231 2.49 16.80 10.99
N ASN A 232 2.82 18.05 11.31
CA ASN A 232 2.28 18.68 12.52
C ASN A 232 0.76 18.90 12.42
N ASP A 233 0.24 19.07 11.20
CA ASP A 233 -1.20 19.20 10.95
C ASP A 233 -1.77 17.86 10.43
N PRO A 234 -2.69 17.21 11.17
CA PRO A 234 -3.37 16.01 10.69
C PRO A 234 -4.11 16.18 9.35
N TYR A 235 -4.62 17.38 9.06
CA TYR A 235 -5.37 17.66 7.84
C TYR A 235 -4.46 17.76 6.61
N ASP A 236 -3.20 18.20 6.78
CA ASP A 236 -2.22 18.20 5.71
C ASP A 236 -1.92 16.78 5.20
N VAL A 237 -1.92 15.80 6.11
CA VAL A 237 -1.68 14.39 5.76
C VAL A 237 -2.82 13.84 4.90
N ILE A 238 -4.06 14.13 5.30
CA ILE A 238 -5.27 13.72 4.57
C ILE A 238 -5.30 14.41 3.20
N LYS A 239 -5.02 15.72 3.15
CA LYS A 239 -4.90 16.49 1.91
C LYS A 239 -3.88 15.86 0.96
N ASN A 240 -2.67 15.60 1.44
CA ASN A 240 -1.60 15.04 0.61
C ASN A 240 -1.91 13.62 0.14
N PHE A 241 -2.54 12.79 0.99
CA PHE A 241 -2.98 11.45 0.61
C PHE A 241 -4.01 11.48 -0.52
N ASN A 242 -5.04 12.32 -0.39
CA ASN A 242 -6.07 12.49 -1.41
C ASN A 242 -5.48 13.07 -2.71
N LEU A 243 -4.62 14.09 -2.61
CA LEU A 243 -3.95 14.64 -3.78
C LEU A 243 -3.02 13.62 -4.45
N ALA A 244 -2.34 12.77 -3.70
CA ALA A 244 -1.54 11.69 -4.27
C ALA A 244 -2.41 10.71 -5.08
N ALA A 245 -3.60 10.35 -4.59
CA ALA A 245 -4.56 9.56 -5.37
C ALA A 245 -4.94 10.27 -6.68
N ALA A 246 -5.34 11.54 -6.58
CA ALA A 246 -5.75 12.37 -7.71
C ALA A 246 -4.64 12.58 -8.75
N ASN A 247 -3.39 12.63 -8.31
CA ASN A 247 -2.24 12.75 -9.19
C ASN A 247 -1.89 11.42 -9.88
N GLY A 248 -2.41 10.27 -9.43
CA GLY A 248 -2.16 8.98 -10.10
C GLY A 248 -1.00 8.18 -9.51
N TYR A 249 -0.73 8.32 -8.21
CA TYR A 249 0.09 7.35 -7.48
C TYR A 249 -0.63 6.00 -7.40
N ALA A 250 0.11 4.91 -7.49
CA ALA A 250 -0.46 3.55 -7.56
C ALA A 250 -0.56 2.84 -6.21
N GLY A 251 0.22 3.30 -5.23
CA GLY A 251 0.07 2.86 -3.86
C GLY A 251 0.19 4.00 -2.88
N LEU A 252 -0.73 4.05 -1.92
CA LEU A 252 -0.84 5.10 -0.94
C LEU A 252 -0.94 4.48 0.44
N CYS A 253 -0.08 4.89 1.36
CA CYS A 253 -0.17 4.45 2.75
C CYS A 253 -0.01 5.63 3.70
N TYR A 254 -0.90 5.76 4.69
CA TYR A 254 -0.61 6.65 5.81
C TYR A 254 0.51 6.08 6.66
N ALA A 255 1.61 6.81 6.81
CA ALA A 255 2.74 6.44 7.66
C ALA A 255 2.53 6.96 9.09
N SER A 256 2.67 6.07 10.06
CA SER A 256 2.52 6.40 11.49
C SER A 256 3.79 7.05 12.04
N SER A 257 3.63 8.15 12.77
CA SER A 257 4.56 8.43 13.87
C SER A 257 3.86 8.65 15.21
N ARG A 258 2.60 9.13 15.23
CA ARG A 258 1.83 9.43 16.46
C ARG A 258 0.31 9.44 16.22
N SER A 259 -0.27 8.35 15.72
CA SER A 259 -1.71 8.32 15.45
C SER A 259 -2.54 8.44 16.73
N THR A 260 -3.27 9.54 16.90
CA THR A 260 -4.40 9.59 17.84
C THR A 260 -5.53 8.71 17.31
N PHE A 261 -6.47 8.34 18.18
CA PHE A 261 -7.67 7.58 17.78
C PHE A 261 -8.49 8.33 16.71
N GLU A 262 -8.60 9.65 16.83
CA GLU A 262 -9.30 10.50 15.85
C GLU A 262 -8.68 10.41 14.45
N MET A 263 -7.35 10.31 14.37
CA MET A 263 -6.64 10.19 13.09
C MET A 263 -6.93 8.89 12.38
N ARG A 264 -7.04 7.78 13.12
CA ARG A 264 -7.41 6.48 12.54
C ARG A 264 -8.76 6.58 11.83
N GLY A 265 -9.76 7.19 12.47
CA GLY A 265 -11.09 7.39 11.87
C GLY A 265 -11.04 8.23 10.59
N ALA A 266 -10.31 9.35 10.62
CA ALA A 266 -10.20 10.25 9.48
C ALA A 266 -9.45 9.62 8.28
N ARG A 267 -8.40 8.84 8.52
CA ARG A 267 -7.67 8.08 7.49
C ARG A 267 -8.56 7.05 6.79
N LEU A 268 -9.30 6.26 7.57
CA LEU A 268 -10.25 5.27 7.03
C LEU A 268 -11.38 5.95 6.25
N ALA A 269 -11.86 7.10 6.73
CA ALA A 269 -12.86 7.89 6.03
C ALA A 269 -12.33 8.38 4.67
N SER A 270 -11.10 8.89 4.62
CA SER A 270 -10.44 9.32 3.37
C SER A 270 -10.30 8.18 2.35
N ILE A 271 -9.90 6.98 2.80
CA ILE A 271 -9.85 5.79 1.94
C ILE A 271 -11.23 5.47 1.36
N ARG A 272 -12.27 5.53 2.19
CA ARG A 272 -13.66 5.31 1.74
C ARG A 272 -14.09 6.36 0.72
N ALA A 273 -13.77 7.64 0.94
CA ALA A 273 -14.08 8.72 0.01
C ALA A 273 -13.42 8.49 -1.36
N ILE A 274 -12.14 8.12 -1.39
CA ILE A 274 -11.44 7.75 -2.64
C ILE A 274 -12.15 6.60 -3.35
N ARG A 275 -12.52 5.53 -2.64
CA ARG A 275 -13.27 4.40 -3.24
C ARG A 275 -14.65 4.81 -3.74
N THR A 276 -15.31 5.77 -3.10
CA THR A 276 -16.57 6.33 -3.61
C THR A 276 -16.33 7.11 -4.91
N VAL A 277 -15.27 7.93 -4.98
CA VAL A 277 -14.88 8.66 -6.21
C VAL A 277 -14.54 7.69 -7.36
N GLU A 278 -13.84 6.59 -7.07
CA GLU A 278 -13.47 5.56 -8.08
C GLU A 278 -14.66 4.95 -8.82
N ARG A 279 -15.87 4.99 -8.23
CA ARG A 279 -17.10 4.53 -8.89
C ARG A 279 -17.55 5.44 -10.03
N TYR A 280 -17.08 6.68 -10.05
CA TYR A 280 -17.47 7.69 -11.02
C TYR A 280 -16.36 7.99 -12.03
N LEU A 281 -15.11 8.05 -11.55
CA LEU A 281 -13.92 8.40 -12.31
C LEU A 281 -12.77 7.47 -11.94
N ARG A 282 -11.96 7.10 -12.93
CA ARG A 282 -10.79 6.25 -12.70
C ARG A 282 -9.59 7.15 -12.44
N PHE A 283 -9.01 7.11 -11.23
CA PHE A 283 -7.86 7.95 -10.87
C PHE A 283 -6.69 7.86 -11.85
N ARG A 284 -6.49 6.69 -12.45
CA ARG A 284 -5.46 6.43 -13.46
C ARG A 284 -5.61 7.23 -14.77
N ASP A 285 -6.80 7.74 -15.05
CA ASP A 285 -7.10 8.50 -16.27
C ASP A 285 -7.08 10.03 -16.02
N LEU A 286 -6.93 10.44 -14.77
CA LEU A 286 -6.99 11.85 -14.40
C LEU A 286 -5.70 12.59 -14.77
N LYS A 287 -5.88 13.81 -15.27
CA LYS A 287 -4.82 14.77 -15.57
C LYS A 287 -5.11 16.08 -14.85
N PRO A 288 -4.11 16.79 -14.30
CA PRO A 288 -4.32 18.11 -13.71
C PRO A 288 -4.95 19.07 -14.71
N ALA A 289 -5.98 19.81 -14.28
CA ALA A 289 -6.72 20.78 -15.08
C ALA A 289 -6.90 22.12 -14.33
N PRO A 290 -5.82 22.77 -13.86
CA PRO A 290 -5.92 23.99 -13.05
C PRO A 290 -6.58 25.16 -13.77
N GLU A 291 -6.58 25.18 -15.09
CA GLU A 291 -7.18 26.22 -15.93
C GLU A 291 -8.70 26.36 -15.76
N VAL A 292 -9.38 25.32 -15.28
CA VAL A 292 -10.83 25.38 -15.01
C VAL A 292 -11.17 26.03 -13.67
N LEU A 293 -10.17 26.31 -12.83
CA LEU A 293 -10.35 26.97 -11.53
C LEU A 293 -10.16 28.48 -11.63
N ILE A 294 -11.08 29.23 -11.03
CA ILE A 294 -10.93 30.65 -10.75
C ILE A 294 -10.60 30.80 -9.25
N GLY A 295 -9.31 30.76 -8.92
CA GLY A 295 -8.80 30.86 -7.54
C GLY A 295 -7.75 29.79 -7.21
N LYS A 296 -7.39 29.66 -5.92
CA LYS A 296 -6.34 28.72 -5.45
C LYS A 296 -6.78 27.78 -4.32
N ASN A 297 -8.08 27.71 -4.03
CA ASN A 297 -8.60 26.98 -2.85
C ASN A 297 -8.97 25.51 -3.15
N ALA A 298 -8.66 25.01 -4.35
CA ALA A 298 -8.95 23.65 -4.76
C ALA A 298 -7.91 23.15 -5.77
N HIS A 299 -7.99 21.86 -6.05
CA HIS A 299 -7.27 21.19 -7.12
C HIS A 299 -8.26 20.62 -8.10
N ALA A 300 -7.99 20.75 -9.39
CA ALA A 300 -8.85 20.28 -10.46
C ALA A 300 -8.12 19.28 -11.34
N PHE A 301 -8.88 18.28 -11.79
CA PHE A 301 -8.43 17.22 -12.67
C PHE A 301 -9.51 16.93 -13.71
N THR A 302 -9.11 16.40 -14.85
CA THR A 302 -10.03 15.98 -15.91
C THR A 302 -9.61 14.61 -16.46
N ASP A 303 -10.57 13.85 -16.97
CA ASP A 303 -10.31 12.63 -17.74
C ASP A 303 -10.45 12.89 -19.25
N ASP A 304 -10.16 11.87 -20.06
CA ASP A 304 -10.26 11.96 -21.52
C ASP A 304 -11.71 12.03 -22.05
N GLN A 305 -12.70 11.88 -21.17
CA GLN A 305 -14.13 12.00 -21.51
C GLN A 305 -14.66 13.42 -21.24
N GLY A 306 -13.82 14.33 -20.74
CA GLY A 306 -14.22 15.68 -20.36
C GLY A 306 -15.03 15.74 -19.07
N ASN A 307 -14.95 14.71 -18.22
CA ASN A 307 -15.42 14.80 -16.85
C ASN A 307 -14.39 15.56 -16.01
N PHE A 308 -14.84 16.17 -14.92
CA PHE A 308 -13.96 16.91 -14.01
C PHE A 308 -14.06 16.37 -12.58
N LEU A 309 -12.92 16.32 -11.90
CA LEU A 309 -12.80 16.07 -10.47
C LEU A 309 -12.19 17.30 -9.80
N PHE A 310 -12.84 17.78 -8.75
CA PHE A 310 -12.32 18.82 -7.89
C PHE A 310 -12.07 18.25 -6.49
N TYR A 311 -10.93 18.59 -5.91
CA TYR A 311 -10.63 18.32 -4.52
C TYR A 311 -10.47 19.64 -3.77
N MET A 312 -11.30 19.83 -2.75
CA MET A 312 -11.24 20.97 -1.83
C MET A 312 -10.71 20.47 -0.50
N PRO A 313 -9.53 20.92 -0.02
CA PRO A 313 -8.97 20.45 1.26
C PRO A 313 -9.77 20.91 2.50
N THR A 314 -10.55 21.99 2.37
CA THR A 314 -11.36 22.58 3.43
C THR A 314 -12.73 22.98 2.90
N ALA A 315 -13.66 23.27 3.82
CA ALA A 315 -14.95 23.86 3.49
C ALA A 315 -14.79 25.22 2.79
N GLY A 316 -15.73 25.57 1.93
CA GLY A 316 -15.77 26.84 1.23
C GLY A 316 -16.44 26.75 -0.14
N GLU A 317 -16.17 27.75 -0.97
CA GLU A 317 -16.61 27.80 -2.36
C GLU A 317 -15.44 27.93 -3.33
N ILE A 318 -15.63 27.39 -4.53
CA ILE A 318 -14.77 27.63 -5.68
C ILE A 318 -15.61 28.10 -6.86
N ASN A 319 -15.01 28.96 -7.68
CA ASN A 319 -15.57 29.34 -8.96
C ASN A 319 -14.91 28.47 -10.02
N VAL A 320 -15.71 27.80 -10.85
CA VAL A 320 -15.23 26.95 -11.94
C VAL A 320 -15.65 27.53 -13.28
N ARG A 321 -14.76 27.47 -14.26
CA ARG A 321 -15.02 27.82 -15.66
C ARG A 321 -14.77 26.57 -16.49
N LEU A 322 -15.85 26.00 -17.00
CA LEU A 322 -15.74 24.84 -17.88
C LEU A 322 -15.55 25.31 -19.34
N PRO A 323 -14.80 24.55 -20.15
CA PRO A 323 -14.82 24.72 -21.60
C PRO A 323 -16.16 24.19 -22.11
N VAL A 324 -17.12 25.08 -22.35
CA VAL A 324 -18.49 24.69 -22.75
C VAL A 324 -18.77 25.27 -24.13
N GLU A 325 -18.43 24.52 -25.17
CA GLU A 325 -18.90 24.81 -26.52
C GLU A 325 -20.39 24.39 -26.66
N ASP A 326 -20.80 23.32 -25.97
CA ASP A 326 -22.18 22.83 -25.93
C ASP A 326 -22.71 22.75 -24.50
N GLN A 327 -23.68 23.61 -24.15
CA GLN A 327 -24.34 23.56 -22.84
C GLN A 327 -25.21 22.31 -22.74
N VAL A 328 -24.65 21.23 -22.18
CA VAL A 328 -25.35 19.97 -21.91
C VAL A 328 -25.68 19.86 -20.42
N PRO A 329 -26.67 19.07 -20.00
CA PRO A 329 -26.87 18.79 -18.58
C PRO A 329 -25.61 18.19 -17.94
N ILE A 330 -25.26 18.66 -16.75
CA ILE A 330 -24.10 18.19 -15.99
C ILE A 330 -24.57 17.62 -14.65
N ARG A 331 -24.24 16.37 -14.37
CA ARG A 331 -24.42 15.79 -13.03
C ARG A 331 -23.25 16.20 -12.15
N VAL A 332 -23.56 16.91 -11.07
CA VAL A 332 -22.63 17.28 -10.01
C VAL A 332 -22.79 16.29 -8.87
N VAL A 333 -21.74 15.55 -8.52
CA VAL A 333 -21.72 14.64 -7.36
C VAL A 333 -20.73 15.18 -6.34
N VAL A 334 -21.18 15.41 -5.12
CA VAL A 334 -20.31 15.79 -3.99
C VAL A 334 -20.08 14.56 -3.14
N VAL A 335 -18.83 14.20 -2.89
CA VAL A 335 -18.42 13.13 -1.97
C VAL A 335 -17.73 13.76 -0.77
N GLY A 336 -18.35 13.63 0.40
CA GLY A 336 -17.82 14.12 1.66
C GLY A 336 -16.71 13.23 2.21
N TYR A 337 -16.02 13.69 3.26
CA TYR A 337 -14.87 12.96 3.81
C TYR A 337 -15.25 11.59 4.38
N LEU A 338 -16.50 11.41 4.82
CA LEU A 338 -17.03 10.13 5.31
C LEU A 338 -17.37 9.13 4.20
N GLY A 339 -17.23 9.52 2.94
CA GLY A 339 -17.68 8.77 1.76
C GLY A 339 -19.18 8.90 1.48
N THR A 340 -19.88 9.80 2.18
CA THR A 340 -21.27 10.18 1.89
C THR A 340 -21.33 10.91 0.55
N GLN A 341 -22.36 10.66 -0.25
CA GLN A 341 -22.53 11.30 -1.55
C GLN A 341 -23.88 11.98 -1.69
N ARG A 342 -23.90 13.12 -2.39
CA ARG A 342 -25.12 13.79 -2.89
C ARG A 342 -24.92 14.13 -4.36
N SER A 343 -26.00 14.14 -5.15
CA SER A 343 -25.92 14.52 -6.55
C SER A 343 -27.01 15.50 -6.95
N GLU A 344 -26.67 16.44 -7.81
CA GLU A 344 -27.59 17.40 -8.41
C GLU A 344 -27.38 17.43 -9.94
N LEU A 345 -28.44 17.76 -10.68
CA LEU A 345 -28.37 17.91 -12.13
C LEU A 345 -28.44 19.39 -12.49
N LEU A 346 -27.32 19.93 -12.95
CA LEU A 346 -27.24 21.28 -13.50
C LEU A 346 -27.79 21.26 -14.93
N ARG A 347 -28.87 22.01 -15.17
CA ARG A 347 -29.52 22.09 -16.49
C ARG A 347 -29.13 23.40 -17.19
N PRO A 348 -28.96 23.38 -18.52
CA PRO A 348 -28.83 24.60 -19.32
C PRO A 348 -30.07 25.52 -19.21
N PRO A 349 -29.91 26.84 -19.42
CA PRO A 349 -28.64 27.50 -19.61
C PRO A 349 -27.94 27.80 -18.27
N TYR A 350 -26.63 27.57 -18.22
CA TYR A 350 -25.79 28.04 -17.13
C TYR A 350 -24.71 28.98 -17.70
N GLY A 351 -24.22 29.90 -16.85
CA GLY A 351 -23.17 30.83 -17.28
C GLY A 351 -21.85 30.12 -17.59
N ASN A 352 -20.91 30.85 -18.20
CA ASN A 352 -19.56 30.32 -18.50
C ASN A 352 -18.75 29.99 -17.23
N SER A 353 -19.25 30.37 -16.05
CA SER A 353 -18.72 29.96 -14.77
C SER A 353 -19.84 29.81 -13.75
N PHE A 354 -19.64 28.92 -12.79
CA PHE A 354 -20.54 28.75 -11.65
C PHE A 354 -19.76 28.44 -10.37
N LYS A 355 -20.45 28.55 -9.24
CA LYS A 355 -19.90 28.27 -7.92
C LYS A 355 -20.19 26.84 -7.53
N LEU A 356 -19.18 26.17 -7.00
CA LEU A 356 -19.34 24.93 -6.26
C LEU A 356 -19.06 25.18 -4.79
N PHE A 357 -19.85 24.59 -3.90
CA PHE A 357 -19.77 24.79 -2.46
C PHE A 357 -19.71 23.45 -1.71
N THR A 358 -18.89 23.40 -0.67
CA THR A 358 -18.85 22.30 0.28
C THR A 358 -18.64 22.80 1.70
N ASP A 359 -19.32 22.16 2.64
CA ASP A 359 -19.20 22.31 4.09
C ASP A 359 -18.20 21.30 4.70
N GLU A 360 -17.51 20.53 3.87
CA GLU A 360 -16.59 19.47 4.28
C GLU A 360 -15.26 20.03 4.81
N ILE A 361 -15.19 20.28 6.11
CA ILE A 361 -13.99 20.84 6.78
C ILE A 361 -12.75 19.93 6.71
N ARG A 362 -12.93 18.63 6.43
CA ARG A 362 -11.85 17.63 6.31
C ARG A 362 -11.53 17.25 4.87
N GLY A 363 -12.01 18.07 3.95
CA GLY A 363 -11.85 17.92 2.53
C GLY A 363 -13.01 17.18 1.87
N GLY A 364 -13.39 17.64 0.69
CA GLY A 364 -14.48 17.11 -0.10
C GLY A 364 -14.09 16.98 -1.57
N TRP A 365 -14.71 16.01 -2.23
CA TRP A 365 -14.57 15.81 -3.67
C TRP A 365 -15.83 16.27 -4.39
N MET A 366 -15.67 16.84 -5.56
CA MET A 366 -16.78 17.18 -6.44
C MET A 366 -16.50 16.63 -7.84
N ILE A 367 -17.47 15.91 -8.39
CA ILE A 367 -17.36 15.25 -9.68
C ILE A 367 -18.39 15.88 -10.59
N LEU A 368 -17.97 16.33 -11.75
CA LEU A 368 -18.84 16.84 -12.80
C LEU A 368 -18.78 15.88 -13.98
N LYS A 369 -19.91 15.25 -14.29
CA LYS A 369 -20.07 14.39 -15.47
C LYS A 369 -21.10 14.97 -16.41
N ARG A 370 -20.80 14.95 -17.70
CA ARG A 370 -21.77 15.28 -18.74
C ARG A 370 -22.83 14.16 -18.79
N GLU A 371 -24.10 14.52 -18.89
CA GLU A 371 -25.16 13.56 -19.20
C GLU A 371 -25.41 13.59 -20.70
N GLU A 372 -25.45 12.40 -21.32
CA GLU A 372 -25.76 12.22 -22.74
C GLU A 372 -27.24 12.40 -23.06
#